data_AF-A0A840IJD1-F1
#
_entry.id   AF-A0A840IJD1-F1
#
_cell.length_a   1.000
_cell.length_b   1.000
_cell.length_c   1.000
_cell.angle_alpha   90.00
_cell.angle_beta   90.00
_cell.angle_gamma   90.00
#
_symmetry.space_group_name_H-M   'P 1'
#
loop_
_entity.id
_entity.type
_entity.pdbx_description
1 polymer ?
#
loop_
_entity_poly.entity_id
_entity_poly.type
_entity_poly.pdbx_seq_one_letter_code
_entity_poly.pdbx_strand_id
1 'polypeptide(L)'
;MRLGDRVLRSAAEPALRPHGDPVTQRRPLWRPPALLRAIFLGDWHPVLRDPLDLFRLSFVVGAVVFHLTGDDHAATQLALNAVAVFVARMVDLPRVFDWGFCIAMFFNGWGDALHLFVDWSWYDNVVHITLPCFFAPMIYIGLSRIEVVPEPALVRLRATRLFGMGFIAFCIGVTAVTVYEVYEWIAVRWFGQNLFISYADTIADIADGFLGSLVGALLLCLWALGRFSSHRSVRDARGYRL
;
A
#
# COMPACT_ATOMS: atom_id res chain seq x y z
N MET A 1 48.29 21.65 -46.62
CA MET A 1 48.37 20.85 -45.37
C MET A 1 48.89 21.81 -44.29
N ARG A 2 48.17 22.27 -43.26
CA ARG A 2 46.89 21.88 -42.62
C ARG A 2 46.09 23.13 -42.21
N LEU A 3 44.76 23.04 -42.35
CA LEU A 3 43.77 23.78 -41.58
C LEU A 3 43.93 23.45 -40.08
N GLY A 4 43.80 24.45 -39.21
CA GLY A 4 43.77 24.27 -37.76
C GLY A 4 43.23 25.51 -37.04
N ASP A 5 42.19 26.09 -37.63
CA ASP A 5 41.41 27.21 -37.11
C ASP A 5 40.36 26.66 -36.14
N ARG A 6 40.14 27.35 -35.01
CA ARG A 6 38.93 27.31 -34.18
C ARG A 6 38.58 25.97 -33.52
N VAL A 7 38.61 25.93 -32.19
CA VAL A 7 37.61 25.34 -31.26
C VAL A 7 38.24 25.36 -29.87
N LEU A 8 38.20 26.51 -29.21
CA LEU A 8 38.37 26.64 -27.74
C LEU A 8 37.42 27.73 -27.23
N ARG A 9 36.15 27.62 -27.62
CA ARG A 9 35.02 28.25 -26.94
C ARG A 9 33.91 27.22 -26.83
N SER A 10 33.24 27.21 -25.67
CA SER A 10 32.02 26.46 -25.34
C SER A 10 32.20 25.08 -24.70
N ALA A 11 32.34 25.09 -23.37
CA ALA A 11 31.58 24.18 -22.49
C ALA A 11 31.48 24.82 -21.10
N ALA A 12 30.71 25.91 -20.99
CA ALA A 12 30.14 26.25 -19.70
C ALA A 12 29.15 25.13 -19.36
N GLU A 13 29.31 24.50 -18.20
CA GLU A 13 28.37 23.52 -17.67
C GLU A 13 26.94 24.09 -17.76
N PRO A 14 25.98 23.35 -18.32
CA PRO A 14 24.59 23.76 -18.23
C PRO A 14 24.19 23.66 -16.76
N ALA A 15 24.02 24.82 -16.13
CA ALA A 15 23.38 24.95 -14.83
C ALA A 15 22.11 24.08 -14.83
N LEU A 16 22.07 23.12 -13.91
CA LEU A 16 20.89 22.31 -13.59
C LEU A 16 19.70 23.26 -13.42
N ARG A 17 18.85 23.33 -14.44
CA ARG A 17 17.55 24.00 -14.31
C ARG A 17 16.79 23.23 -13.23
N PRO A 18 16.20 23.90 -12.21
CA PRO A 18 15.26 23.25 -11.33
C PRO A 18 14.01 22.89 -12.14
N HIS A 19 14.03 21.71 -12.78
CA HIS A 19 12.89 21.17 -13.49
C HIS A 19 11.96 20.52 -12.48
N GLY A 20 11.04 21.32 -11.99
CA GLY A 20 9.84 20.87 -11.31
C GLY A 20 8.81 21.98 -11.39
N ASP A 21 8.05 22.03 -12.48
CA ASP A 21 6.80 22.79 -12.46
C ASP A 21 6.03 22.34 -11.23
N PRO A 22 5.57 23.26 -10.35
CA PRO A 22 4.82 22.87 -9.18
C PRO A 22 3.62 22.07 -9.64
N VAL A 23 3.56 20.80 -9.22
CA VAL A 23 2.44 19.89 -9.49
C VAL A 23 1.16 20.63 -9.19
N THR A 24 0.44 21.03 -10.23
CA THR A 24 -0.85 21.70 -10.14
C THR A 24 -1.84 20.67 -9.62
N GLN A 25 -1.91 20.55 -8.28
CA GLN A 25 -2.89 19.71 -7.62
C GLN A 25 -4.27 20.18 -8.07
N ARG A 26 -4.93 19.40 -8.93
CA ARG A 26 -6.32 19.63 -9.32
C ARG A 26 -7.15 19.76 -8.05
N ARG A 27 -7.89 20.86 -7.92
CA ARG A 27 -8.77 21.10 -6.77
C ARG A 27 -9.91 20.07 -6.83
N PRO A 28 -10.20 19.33 -5.75
CA PRO A 28 -11.29 18.35 -5.76
C PRO A 28 -12.64 19.06 -5.97
N LEU A 29 -13.52 18.42 -6.74
CA LEU A 29 -14.88 18.89 -7.08
C LEU A 29 -15.79 19.04 -5.87
N TRP A 30 -15.48 18.36 -4.76
CA TRP A 30 -16.23 18.40 -3.52
C TRP A 30 -15.31 18.62 -2.32
N ARG A 31 -15.73 19.47 -1.39
CA ARG A 31 -15.02 19.74 -0.14
C ARG A 31 -15.93 19.39 1.05
N PRO A 32 -15.65 18.32 1.80
CA PRO A 32 -16.38 18.09 3.05
C PRO A 32 -16.16 19.26 4.02
N PRO A 33 -17.12 19.50 4.93
CA PRO A 33 -17.00 20.48 6.02
C PRO A 33 -15.63 20.44 6.71
N ALA A 34 -15.12 21.60 7.12
CA ALA A 34 -13.79 21.73 7.73
C ALA A 34 -13.62 20.82 8.97
N LEU A 35 -14.68 20.66 9.77
CA LEU A 35 -14.71 19.77 10.93
C LEU A 35 -14.52 18.30 10.54
N LEU A 36 -15.25 17.82 9.53
CA LEU A 36 -15.11 16.43 9.05
C LEU A 36 -13.72 16.18 8.46
N ARG A 37 -13.12 17.19 7.82
CA ARG A 37 -11.72 17.09 7.37
C ARG A 37 -10.74 17.00 8.53
N ALA A 38 -10.89 17.82 9.56
CA ALA A 38 -10.00 17.77 10.71
C ALA A 38 -10.10 16.44 11.47
N ILE A 39 -11.32 15.90 11.61
CA ILE A 39 -11.54 14.62 12.27
C ILE A 39 -10.99 13.49 11.40
N PHE A 40 -11.43 13.33 10.15
CA PHE A 40 -11.11 12.14 9.36
C PHE A 40 -9.79 12.19 8.58
N LEU A 41 -9.28 13.40 8.31
CA LEU A 41 -8.14 13.62 7.40
C LEU A 41 -7.06 14.53 8.01
N GLY A 42 -7.27 15.03 9.24
CA GLY A 42 -6.35 15.91 9.93
C GLY A 42 -5.25 15.15 10.64
N ASP A 43 -4.18 15.86 10.96
CA ASP A 43 -3.12 15.37 11.83
C ASP A 43 -3.43 15.83 13.27
N TRP A 44 -3.49 14.91 14.22
CA TRP A 44 -3.92 15.16 15.60
C TRP A 44 -2.75 15.33 16.57
N HIS A 45 -1.80 14.41 16.56
CA HIS A 45 -0.67 14.38 17.50
C HIS A 45 0.55 13.64 16.91
N PRO A 46 1.80 13.95 17.28
CA PRO A 46 2.98 13.25 16.74
C PRO A 46 2.98 11.73 16.94
N VAL A 47 2.39 11.27 18.04
CA VAL A 47 2.28 9.83 18.40
C VAL A 47 1.03 9.20 17.79
N LEU A 48 -0.14 9.82 18.01
CA LEU A 48 -1.42 9.43 17.44
C LEU A 48 -1.73 10.38 16.29
N ARG A 49 -1.25 10.02 15.09
CA ARG A 49 -1.20 10.94 13.95
C ARG A 49 -2.57 11.31 13.44
N ASP A 50 -3.50 10.37 13.38
CA ASP A 50 -4.84 10.56 12.79
C ASP A 50 -5.76 9.37 13.17
N PRO A 51 -7.03 9.31 12.71
CA PRO A 51 -7.92 8.18 13.00
C PRO A 51 -7.41 6.82 12.52
N LEU A 52 -6.51 6.77 11.54
CA LEU A 52 -5.95 5.51 11.06
C LEU A 52 -5.05 4.89 12.13
N ASP A 53 -4.39 5.70 12.96
CA ASP A 53 -3.65 5.16 14.11
C ASP A 53 -4.58 4.55 15.17
N LEU A 54 -5.81 5.05 15.35
CA LEU A 54 -6.81 4.36 16.19
C LEU A 54 -7.19 3.01 15.59
N PHE A 55 -7.35 2.97 14.27
CA PHE A 55 -7.63 1.74 13.55
C PHE A 55 -6.50 0.72 13.68
N ARG A 56 -5.23 1.15 13.61
CA ARG A 56 -4.06 0.29 13.88
C ARG A 56 -3.99 -0.20 15.33
N LEU A 57 -4.29 0.68 16.28
CA LEU A 57 -4.32 0.32 17.70
C LEU A 57 -5.40 -0.72 18.00
N SER A 58 -6.47 -0.79 17.21
CA SER A 58 -7.50 -1.83 17.36
C SER A 58 -6.91 -3.25 17.29
N PHE A 59 -5.93 -3.50 16.42
CA PHE A 59 -5.26 -4.81 16.34
C PHE A 59 -4.49 -5.15 17.61
N VAL A 60 -3.77 -4.17 18.18
CA VAL A 60 -3.02 -4.36 19.44
C VAL A 60 -3.98 -4.62 20.60
N VAL A 61 -5.03 -3.81 20.71
CA VAL A 61 -6.04 -3.95 21.76
C VAL A 61 -6.77 -5.29 21.61
N GLY A 62 -7.16 -5.65 20.40
CA GLY A 62 -7.79 -6.94 20.08
C GLY A 62 -6.89 -8.10 20.47
N ALA A 63 -5.61 -8.06 20.08
CA ALA A 63 -4.65 -9.10 20.45
C ALA A 63 -4.55 -9.31 21.96
N VAL A 64 -4.46 -8.23 22.74
CA VAL A 64 -4.44 -8.29 24.21
C VAL A 64 -5.75 -8.85 24.76
N VAL A 65 -6.89 -8.39 24.24
CA VAL A 65 -8.22 -8.85 24.70
C VAL A 65 -8.39 -10.34 24.46
N PHE A 66 -8.12 -10.83 23.24
CA PHE A 66 -8.26 -12.24 22.89
C PHE A 66 -7.32 -13.14 23.71
N HIS A 67 -6.08 -12.70 23.94
CA HIS A 67 -5.14 -13.40 24.81
C HIS A 67 -5.68 -13.52 26.25
N LEU A 68 -6.20 -12.42 26.81
CA LEU A 68 -6.78 -12.41 28.15
C LEU A 68 -8.06 -13.26 28.27
N THR A 69 -8.78 -13.46 27.18
CA THR A 69 -9.95 -14.36 27.12
C THR A 69 -9.59 -15.81 26.79
N GLY A 70 -8.32 -16.13 26.58
CA GLY A 70 -7.83 -17.49 26.33
C GLY A 70 -7.80 -17.95 24.87
N ASP A 71 -7.95 -17.02 23.92
CA ASP A 71 -7.83 -17.31 22.49
C ASP A 71 -6.48 -16.80 21.95
N ASP A 72 -5.45 -17.62 22.15
CA ASP A 72 -4.09 -17.30 21.73
C ASP A 72 -3.92 -17.31 20.20
N HIS A 73 -4.80 -17.97 19.46
CA HIS A 73 -4.76 -18.01 18.01
C HIS A 73 -5.15 -16.64 17.44
N ALA A 74 -6.35 -16.15 17.79
CA ALA A 74 -6.81 -14.83 17.39
C ALA A 74 -5.86 -13.73 17.89
N ALA A 75 -5.32 -13.88 19.11
CA ALA A 75 -4.34 -12.95 19.65
C ALA A 75 -3.07 -12.86 18.80
N THR A 76 -2.52 -14.01 18.41
CA THR A 76 -1.31 -14.08 17.58
C THR A 76 -1.55 -13.49 16.20
N GLN A 77 -2.67 -13.81 15.56
CA GLN A 77 -3.02 -13.30 14.24
C GLN A 77 -3.19 -11.78 14.27
N LEU A 78 -3.93 -11.24 15.25
CA LEU A 78 -4.08 -9.79 15.42
C LEU A 78 -2.74 -9.10 15.71
N ALA A 79 -1.85 -9.73 16.49
CA ALA A 79 -0.52 -9.18 16.75
C ALA A 79 0.36 -9.13 15.49
N LEU A 80 0.35 -10.18 14.65
CA LEU A 80 1.06 -10.18 13.36
C LEU A 80 0.50 -9.11 12.42
N ASN A 81 -0.83 -8.98 12.36
CA ASN A 81 -1.49 -7.94 11.59
C ASN A 81 -1.13 -6.54 12.10
N ALA A 82 -1.05 -6.35 13.43
CA ALA A 82 -0.60 -5.10 14.05
C ALA A 82 0.80 -4.72 13.58
N VAL A 83 1.75 -5.67 13.60
CA VAL A 83 3.13 -5.43 13.11
C VAL A 83 3.10 -4.94 11.66
N ALA A 84 2.37 -5.62 10.78
CA ALA A 84 2.30 -5.25 9.38
C ALA A 84 1.68 -3.85 9.15
N VAL A 85 0.59 -3.48 9.84
CA VAL A 85 0.01 -2.11 9.68
C VAL A 85 0.89 -1.01 10.28
N PHE A 86 1.69 -1.32 11.31
CA PHE A 86 2.68 -0.38 11.85
C PHE A 86 3.92 -0.27 10.97
N VAL A 87 4.35 -1.35 10.31
CA VAL A 87 5.41 -1.30 9.28
C VAL A 87 4.94 -0.46 8.10
N ALA A 88 3.71 -0.65 7.62
CA ALA A 88 3.13 0.17 6.55
C ALA A 88 3.11 1.67 6.90
N ARG A 89 2.82 2.01 8.16
CA ARG A 89 2.88 3.39 8.67
C ARG A 89 4.27 4.02 8.55
N MET A 90 5.34 3.23 8.61
CA MET A 90 6.72 3.73 8.46
C MET A 90 7.04 4.11 7.01
N VAL A 91 6.29 3.59 6.02
CA VAL A 91 6.46 3.88 4.59
C VAL A 91 5.92 5.27 4.19
N ASP A 92 5.13 5.92 5.06
CA ASP A 92 4.53 7.24 4.82
C ASP A 92 3.69 7.32 3.53
N LEU A 93 2.81 6.32 3.38
CA LEU A 93 1.97 6.13 2.20
C LEU A 93 0.96 7.28 2.00
N PRO A 94 0.49 7.50 0.75
CA PRO A 94 -0.68 8.33 0.52
C PRO A 94 -1.89 7.73 1.24
N ARG A 95 -2.72 8.59 1.83
CA ARG A 95 -3.85 8.18 2.70
C ARG A 95 -4.75 7.10 2.07
N VAL A 96 -4.98 7.13 0.76
CA VAL A 96 -5.84 6.14 0.08
C VAL A 96 -5.25 4.73 0.16
N PHE A 97 -3.96 4.58 -0.12
CA PHE A 97 -3.28 3.29 -0.04
C PHE A 97 -3.10 2.86 1.42
N ASP A 98 -2.86 3.80 2.32
CA ASP A 98 -2.70 3.52 3.75
C ASP A 98 -4.01 3.01 4.39
N TRP A 99 -5.13 3.69 4.12
CA TRP A 99 -6.46 3.23 4.51
C TRP A 99 -6.80 1.88 3.88
N GLY A 100 -6.57 1.74 2.56
CA GLY A 100 -6.87 0.51 1.85
C GLY A 100 -6.10 -0.68 2.41
N PHE A 101 -4.81 -0.51 2.70
CA PHE A 101 -4.00 -1.56 3.31
C PHE A 101 -4.48 -1.90 4.72
N CYS A 102 -4.76 -0.89 5.56
CA CYS A 102 -5.29 -1.14 6.90
C CYS A 102 -6.64 -1.88 6.84
N ILE A 103 -7.54 -1.52 5.92
CA ILE A 103 -8.83 -2.20 5.73
C ILE A 103 -8.63 -3.65 5.28
N ALA A 104 -7.72 -3.91 4.33
CA ALA A 104 -7.41 -5.28 3.92
C ALA A 104 -6.88 -6.11 5.09
N MET A 105 -5.99 -5.53 5.90
CA MET A 105 -5.47 -6.15 7.12
C MET A 105 -6.55 -6.35 8.18
N PHE A 106 -7.59 -5.50 8.21
CA PHE A 106 -8.74 -5.70 9.08
C PHE A 106 -9.54 -6.91 8.65
N PHE A 107 -9.82 -7.05 7.34
CA PHE A 107 -10.48 -8.26 6.86
C PHE A 107 -9.69 -9.52 7.19
N ASN A 108 -8.36 -9.47 7.09
CA ASN A 108 -7.53 -10.59 7.52
C ASN A 108 -7.59 -10.86 9.03
N GLY A 109 -7.07 -9.95 9.85
CA GLY A 109 -6.89 -10.21 11.28
C GLY A 109 -8.19 -10.24 12.09
N TRP A 110 -9.09 -9.26 11.87
CA TRP A 110 -10.38 -9.24 12.57
C TRP A 110 -11.37 -10.24 11.98
N GLY A 111 -11.26 -10.57 10.69
CA GLY A 111 -12.06 -11.63 10.09
C GLY A 111 -11.80 -12.97 10.74
N ASP A 112 -10.53 -13.31 10.95
CA ASP A 112 -10.14 -14.55 11.63
C ASP A 112 -10.59 -14.55 13.10
N ALA A 113 -10.28 -13.49 13.84
CA ALA A 113 -10.65 -13.36 15.26
C ALA A 113 -12.17 -13.38 15.52
N LEU A 114 -12.98 -13.05 14.50
CA LEU A 114 -14.44 -13.08 14.57
C LEU A 114 -15.04 -14.29 13.83
N HIS A 115 -14.22 -15.26 13.42
CA HIS A 115 -14.61 -16.47 12.70
C HIS A 115 -15.34 -16.22 11.36
N LEU A 116 -15.12 -15.08 10.71
CA LEU A 116 -15.80 -14.72 9.47
C LEU A 116 -15.40 -15.61 8.28
N PHE A 117 -14.19 -16.16 8.26
CA PHE A 117 -13.75 -17.15 7.27
C PHE A 117 -14.58 -18.43 7.31
N VAL A 118 -15.10 -18.80 8.49
CA VAL A 118 -15.94 -20.00 8.68
C VAL A 118 -17.40 -19.67 8.42
N ASP A 119 -17.86 -18.52 8.92
CA ASP A 119 -19.27 -18.14 8.86
C ASP A 119 -19.72 -17.69 7.46
N TRP A 120 -18.79 -17.22 6.62
CA TRP A 120 -19.09 -16.63 5.31
C TRP A 120 -18.17 -17.17 4.22
N SER A 121 -18.72 -18.05 3.37
CA SER A 121 -17.95 -18.78 2.36
C SER A 121 -17.26 -17.92 1.27
N TRP A 122 -17.59 -16.64 1.16
CA TRP A 122 -16.98 -15.71 0.20
C TRP A 122 -15.97 -14.77 0.86
N TYR A 123 -15.85 -14.81 2.18
CA TYR A 123 -15.04 -13.87 2.94
C TYR A 123 -13.56 -14.02 2.60
N ASP A 124 -13.14 -15.27 2.46
CA ASP A 124 -11.78 -15.64 2.07
C ASP A 124 -11.37 -15.00 0.74
N ASN A 125 -12.20 -15.15 -0.31
CA ASN A 125 -12.03 -14.48 -1.60
C ASN A 125 -11.85 -12.95 -1.46
N VAL A 126 -12.60 -12.31 -0.56
CA VAL A 126 -12.48 -10.87 -0.33
C VAL A 126 -11.12 -10.52 0.26
N VAL A 127 -10.60 -11.32 1.19
CA VAL A 127 -9.27 -11.14 1.77
C VAL A 127 -8.20 -11.35 0.69
N HIS A 128 -8.28 -12.43 -0.08
CA HIS A 128 -7.34 -12.76 -1.16
C HIS A 128 -7.34 -11.75 -2.31
N ILE A 129 -8.44 -11.04 -2.55
CA ILE A 129 -8.48 -9.92 -3.50
C ILE A 129 -7.93 -8.64 -2.86
N THR A 130 -8.37 -8.29 -1.66
CA THR A 130 -8.11 -6.98 -1.06
C THR A 130 -6.67 -6.81 -0.58
N LEU A 131 -6.05 -7.85 -0.01
CA LEU A 131 -4.65 -7.78 0.43
C LEU A 131 -3.68 -7.44 -0.70
N PRO A 132 -3.57 -8.23 -1.79
CA PRO A 132 -2.64 -7.92 -2.86
C PRO A 132 -2.98 -6.61 -3.58
N CYS A 133 -4.27 -6.23 -3.62
CA CYS A 133 -4.71 -4.95 -4.18
C CYS A 133 -4.04 -3.75 -3.51
N PHE A 134 -3.86 -3.76 -2.19
CA PHE A 134 -3.24 -2.64 -1.47
C PHE A 134 -1.79 -2.90 -1.04
N PHE A 135 -1.39 -4.16 -0.86
CA PHE A 135 -0.01 -4.52 -0.57
C PHE A 135 0.91 -4.20 -1.75
N ALA A 136 0.49 -4.50 -2.98
CA ALA A 136 1.35 -4.30 -4.14
C ALA A 136 1.71 -2.82 -4.41
N PRO A 137 0.75 -1.86 -4.40
CA PRO A 137 1.08 -0.44 -4.47
C PRO A 137 1.92 0.04 -3.30
N MET A 138 1.68 -0.45 -2.08
CA MET A 138 2.47 -0.10 -0.90
C MET A 138 3.94 -0.48 -1.09
N ILE A 139 4.23 -1.71 -1.49
CA ILE A 139 5.59 -2.18 -1.72
C ILE A 139 6.22 -1.43 -2.89
N TYR A 140 5.50 -1.19 -3.99
CA TYR A 140 6.03 -0.39 -5.09
C TYR A 140 6.46 1.01 -4.62
N ILE A 141 5.61 1.70 -3.84
CA ILE A 141 5.93 3.02 -3.29
C ILE A 141 7.14 2.92 -2.33
N GLY A 142 7.20 1.90 -1.48
CA GLY A 142 8.35 1.66 -0.62
C GLY A 142 9.65 1.46 -1.41
N LEU A 143 9.61 0.68 -2.49
CA LEU A 143 10.73 0.47 -3.40
C LEU A 143 11.12 1.76 -4.14
N SER A 144 10.17 2.64 -4.45
CA SER A 144 10.49 3.92 -5.09
C SER A 144 11.19 4.88 -4.13
N ARG A 145 10.97 4.76 -2.82
CA ARG A 145 11.65 5.56 -1.78
C ARG A 145 13.14 5.25 -1.67
N ILE A 146 13.52 4.01 -1.98
CA ILE A 146 14.91 3.56 -2.01
C ILE A 146 15.46 3.48 -3.44
N GLU A 147 14.81 4.17 -4.38
CA GLU A 147 15.24 4.34 -5.77
C GLU A 147 15.37 3.04 -6.59
N VAL A 148 14.75 1.94 -6.14
CA VAL A 148 14.73 0.65 -6.87
C VAL A 148 13.80 0.71 -8.07
N VAL A 149 12.68 1.43 -7.95
CA VAL A 149 11.71 1.65 -9.03
C VAL A 149 11.40 3.13 -9.20
N PRO A 150 10.92 3.58 -10.38
CA PRO A 150 10.56 4.98 -10.60
C PRO A 150 9.48 5.48 -9.63
N GLU A 151 9.66 6.70 -9.15
CA GLU A 151 8.66 7.40 -8.33
C GLU A 151 7.36 7.67 -9.13
N PRO A 152 6.19 7.14 -8.70
CA PRO A 152 4.92 7.25 -9.43
C PRO A 152 4.56 8.68 -9.85
N ALA A 153 4.79 9.66 -8.98
CA ALA A 153 4.47 11.06 -9.26
C ALA A 153 5.36 11.70 -10.35
N LEU A 154 6.54 11.12 -10.60
CA LEU A 154 7.55 11.61 -11.54
C LEU A 154 7.59 10.80 -12.84
N VAL A 155 6.79 9.74 -12.94
CA VAL A 155 6.71 8.94 -14.17
C VAL A 155 6.24 9.84 -15.31
N ARG A 156 7.09 10.01 -16.32
CA ARG A 156 6.69 10.63 -17.59
C ARG A 156 5.54 9.83 -18.16
N LEU A 157 4.43 10.50 -18.48
CA LEU A 157 3.17 9.93 -18.97
C LEU A 157 3.30 9.37 -20.40
N ARG A 158 4.18 8.39 -20.59
CA ARG A 158 4.28 7.54 -21.78
C ARG A 158 3.67 6.20 -21.44
N ALA A 159 2.81 5.68 -22.30
CA ALA A 159 2.12 4.40 -22.12
C ALA A 159 3.08 3.27 -21.70
N THR A 160 4.25 3.15 -22.33
CA THR A 160 5.26 2.13 -22.01
C THR A 160 5.77 2.20 -20.57
N ARG A 161 5.93 3.41 -20.01
CA ARG A 161 6.42 3.58 -18.62
C ARG A 161 5.32 3.29 -17.60
N LEU A 162 4.10 3.70 -17.90
CA LEU A 162 2.93 3.36 -17.07
C LEU A 162 2.70 1.85 -17.06
N PHE A 163 2.79 1.21 -18.24
CA PHE A 163 2.71 -0.25 -18.34
C PHE A 163 3.81 -0.94 -17.53
N GLY A 164 5.07 -0.51 -17.65
CA GLY A 164 6.16 -1.10 -16.87
C GLY A 164 5.96 -0.96 -15.35
N MET A 165 5.50 0.20 -14.88
CA MET A 165 5.14 0.42 -13.47
C MET A 165 4.01 -0.51 -13.02
N GLY A 166 2.90 -0.53 -13.75
CA GLY A 166 1.77 -1.40 -13.45
C GLY A 166 2.13 -2.87 -13.47
N PHE A 167 2.95 -3.30 -14.44
CA PHE A 167 3.41 -4.68 -14.54
C PHE A 167 4.29 -5.09 -13.34
N ILE A 168 5.22 -4.23 -12.91
CA ILE A 168 6.03 -4.50 -11.71
C ILE A 168 5.13 -4.60 -10.47
N ALA A 169 4.20 -3.66 -10.28
CA ALA A 169 3.25 -3.71 -9.17
C ALA A 169 2.42 -4.99 -9.21
N PHE A 170 1.91 -5.39 -10.38
CA PHE A 170 1.18 -6.64 -10.55
C PHE A 170 2.03 -7.85 -10.14
N CYS A 171 3.28 -7.95 -10.59
CA CYS A 171 4.19 -9.02 -10.21
C CYS A 171 4.47 -9.06 -8.70
N ILE A 172 4.59 -7.91 -8.04
CA ILE A 172 4.77 -7.84 -6.59
C ILE A 172 3.57 -8.46 -5.87
N GLY A 173 2.35 -8.10 -6.25
CA GLY A 173 1.13 -8.64 -5.63
C GLY A 173 0.98 -10.14 -5.88
N VAL A 174 1.22 -10.61 -7.11
CA VAL A 174 1.19 -12.02 -7.47
C VAL A 174 2.22 -12.81 -6.65
N THR A 175 3.41 -12.24 -6.46
CA THR A 175 4.44 -12.86 -5.62
C THR A 175 3.98 -12.94 -4.18
N ALA A 176 3.34 -11.89 -3.65
CA ALA A 176 2.86 -11.86 -2.27
C ALA A 176 1.81 -12.94 -1.99
N VAL A 177 0.79 -13.08 -2.85
CA VAL A 177 -0.21 -14.16 -2.69
C VAL A 177 0.43 -15.53 -2.81
N THR A 178 1.34 -15.73 -3.78
CA THR A 178 2.03 -17.02 -3.94
C THR A 178 2.87 -17.38 -2.70
N VAL A 179 3.57 -16.40 -2.12
CA VAL A 179 4.34 -16.60 -0.89
C VAL A 179 3.43 -16.91 0.30
N TYR A 180 2.25 -16.32 0.35
CA TYR A 180 1.26 -16.60 1.39
C TYR A 180 0.77 -18.05 1.31
N GLU A 181 0.42 -18.56 0.14
CA GLU A 181 0.05 -19.98 -0.03
C GLU A 181 1.16 -20.95 0.39
N VAL A 182 2.42 -20.61 0.08
CA VAL A 182 3.57 -21.39 0.54
C VAL A 182 3.68 -21.33 2.07
N TYR A 183 3.42 -20.17 2.67
CA TYR A 183 3.36 -20.03 4.12
C TYR A 183 2.26 -20.90 4.73
N GLU A 184 1.05 -20.93 4.16
CA GLU A 184 -0.03 -21.79 4.67
C GLU A 184 0.34 -23.27 4.60
N TRP A 185 0.91 -23.70 3.48
CA TRP A 185 1.41 -25.06 3.34
C TRP A 185 2.46 -25.38 4.43
N ILE A 186 3.39 -24.46 4.71
CA ILE A 186 4.38 -24.60 5.80
C ILE A 186 3.68 -24.68 7.16
N ALA A 187 2.73 -23.79 7.44
CA ALA A 187 1.98 -23.70 8.69
C ALA A 187 1.21 -25.00 8.99
N VAL A 188 0.53 -25.55 7.99
CA VAL A 188 -0.18 -26.83 8.09
C VAL A 188 0.82 -27.97 8.27
N ARG A 189 1.88 -28.01 7.45
CA ARG A 189 2.81 -29.14 7.40
C ARG A 189 3.70 -29.26 8.64
N TRP A 190 4.13 -28.14 9.21
CA TRP A 190 5.12 -28.14 10.29
C TRP A 190 4.59 -27.61 11.62
N PHE A 191 3.51 -26.82 11.61
CA PHE A 191 2.95 -26.21 12.82
C PHE A 191 1.54 -26.71 13.16
N GLY A 192 1.02 -27.69 12.41
CA GLY A 192 -0.27 -28.33 12.68
C GLY A 192 -1.46 -27.37 12.65
N GLN A 193 -1.34 -26.26 11.92
CA GLN A 193 -2.43 -25.31 11.75
C GLN A 193 -3.49 -25.87 10.80
N ASN A 194 -4.75 -25.47 10.98
CA ASN A 194 -5.86 -25.86 10.10
C ASN A 194 -6.20 -24.72 9.14
N LEU A 195 -5.26 -24.38 8.25
CA LEU A 195 -5.44 -23.34 7.22
C LEU A 195 -5.85 -23.95 5.86
N PHE A 196 -5.32 -25.13 5.53
CA PHE A 196 -5.56 -25.75 4.23
C PHE A 196 -6.92 -26.46 4.16
N ILE A 197 -7.75 -26.05 3.20
CA ILE A 197 -9.02 -26.73 2.88
C ILE A 197 -8.82 -27.73 1.74
N SER A 198 -8.34 -27.28 0.58
CA SER A 198 -8.14 -28.13 -0.59
C SER A 198 -7.18 -27.53 -1.62
N TYR A 199 -6.72 -28.34 -2.58
CA TYR A 199 -5.93 -27.80 -3.69
C TYR A 199 -6.73 -26.83 -4.59
N ALA A 200 -8.04 -27.06 -4.74
CA ALA A 200 -8.89 -26.18 -5.54
C ALA A 200 -9.04 -24.80 -4.89
N ASP A 201 -9.04 -24.77 -3.56
CA ASP A 201 -9.06 -23.58 -2.70
C ASP A 201 -7.80 -22.74 -2.94
N THR A 202 -6.62 -23.30 -2.68
CA THR A 202 -5.31 -22.67 -2.95
C THR A 202 -5.20 -22.09 -4.38
N ILE A 203 -5.73 -22.79 -5.39
CA ILE A 203 -5.71 -22.30 -6.77
C ILE A 203 -6.68 -21.12 -6.97
N ALA A 204 -7.86 -21.16 -6.33
CA ALA A 204 -8.80 -20.04 -6.33
C ALA A 204 -8.20 -18.83 -5.61
N ASP A 205 -7.51 -19.03 -4.49
CA ASP A 205 -6.89 -17.98 -3.67
C ASP A 205 -5.77 -17.27 -4.43
N ILE A 206 -4.95 -18.03 -5.15
CA ILE A 206 -3.96 -17.47 -6.08
C ILE A 206 -4.66 -16.69 -7.19
N ALA A 207 -5.74 -17.22 -7.79
CA ALA A 207 -6.45 -16.53 -8.87
C ALA A 207 -7.09 -15.21 -8.40
N ASP A 208 -7.67 -15.19 -7.21
CA ASP A 208 -8.20 -14.01 -6.54
C ASP A 208 -7.09 -13.03 -6.20
N GLY A 209 -5.93 -13.52 -5.78
CA GLY A 209 -4.75 -12.69 -5.59
C GLY A 209 -4.20 -12.08 -6.87
N PHE A 210 -4.29 -12.78 -8.02
CA PHE A 210 -3.98 -12.20 -9.34
C PHE A 210 -4.95 -11.06 -9.66
N LEU A 211 -6.25 -11.26 -9.43
CA LEU A 211 -7.26 -10.22 -9.64
C LEU A 211 -6.99 -9.01 -8.76
N GLY A 212 -6.75 -9.22 -7.46
CA GLY A 212 -6.39 -8.18 -6.50
C GLY A 212 -5.15 -7.41 -6.94
N SER A 213 -4.08 -8.13 -7.31
CA SER A 213 -2.83 -7.54 -7.80
C SER A 213 -3.02 -6.68 -9.04
N LEU A 214 -3.87 -7.12 -9.97
CA LEU A 214 -4.19 -6.37 -11.18
C LEU A 214 -4.93 -5.08 -10.84
N VAL A 215 -5.94 -5.16 -9.96
CA VAL A 215 -6.66 -3.97 -9.49
C VAL A 215 -5.70 -3.00 -8.80
N GLY A 216 -4.82 -3.48 -7.91
CA GLY A 216 -3.80 -2.66 -7.25
C GLY A 216 -2.87 -1.97 -8.23
N ALA A 217 -2.36 -2.69 -9.23
CA ALA A 217 -1.52 -2.15 -10.29
C ALA A 217 -2.24 -1.05 -11.10
N LEU A 218 -3.51 -1.26 -11.43
CA LEU A 218 -4.33 -0.28 -12.14
C LEU A 218 -4.58 0.96 -11.26
N LEU A 219 -4.87 0.78 -9.97
CA LEU A 219 -5.04 1.87 -9.02
C LEU A 219 -3.76 2.73 -8.95
N LEU A 220 -2.58 2.10 -8.88
CA LEU A 220 -1.31 2.81 -8.90
C LEU A 220 -1.07 3.56 -10.22
N CYS A 221 -1.39 2.95 -11.36
CA CYS A 221 -1.33 3.60 -12.68
C CYS A 221 -2.24 4.83 -12.75
N LEU A 222 -3.48 4.71 -12.28
CA LEU A 222 -4.44 5.81 -12.22
C LEU A 222 -3.97 6.92 -11.27
N TRP A 223 -3.34 6.55 -10.15
CA TRP A 223 -2.75 7.49 -9.20
C TRP A 223 -1.62 8.33 -9.84
N ALA A 224 -0.72 7.66 -10.56
CA ALA A 224 0.36 8.32 -11.31
C ALA A 224 -0.17 9.20 -12.45
N LEU A 225 -1.19 8.75 -13.18
CA LEU A 225 -1.88 9.56 -14.21
C LEU A 225 -2.50 10.83 -13.62
N GLY A 226 -3.04 10.74 -12.41
CA GLY A 226 -3.53 11.88 -11.63
C GLY A 226 -2.43 12.84 -11.13
N ARG A 227 -1.14 12.46 -11.27
CA ARG A 227 0.03 13.14 -10.71
C ARG A 227 -0.12 13.42 -9.21
N PHE A 228 -0.72 12.48 -8.50
CA PHE A 228 -0.87 12.60 -7.06
C PHE A 228 0.46 12.29 -6.37
N SER A 229 0.66 12.90 -5.20
CA SER A 229 1.84 12.64 -4.36
C SER A 229 1.88 11.17 -3.94
N SER A 230 3.06 10.56 -3.96
CA SER A 230 3.31 9.27 -3.33
C SER A 230 3.59 9.40 -1.83
N HIS A 231 3.84 10.62 -1.33
CA HIS A 231 3.91 10.91 0.09
C HIS A 231 2.52 11.24 0.63
N ARG A 232 2.33 10.97 1.92
CA ARG A 232 1.22 11.51 2.69
C ARG A 232 1.16 13.03 2.53
N SER A 233 0.04 13.53 2.01
CA SER A 233 -0.19 14.98 1.96
C SER A 233 -0.74 15.45 3.30
N VAL A 234 0.07 16.15 4.09
CA VAL A 234 -0.41 16.95 5.23
C VAL A 234 -1.03 18.22 4.66
N ARG A 235 -2.33 18.42 4.90
CA ARG A 235 -2.95 19.73 4.72
C ARG A 235 -3.32 20.19 6.12
N ASP A 236 -2.65 21.23 6.63
CA ASP A 236 -3.13 22.00 7.78
C ASP A 236 -4.60 22.37 7.51
N ALA A 237 -5.44 22.42 8.55
CA ALA A 237 -6.77 23.01 8.51
C ALA A 237 -6.79 24.41 7.84
N ARG A 238 -5.64 25.10 7.80
CA ARG A 238 -5.42 26.39 7.11
C ARG A 238 -4.98 26.31 5.64
N GLY A 239 -4.70 25.12 5.10
CA GLY A 239 -4.42 24.92 3.67
C GLY A 239 -3.00 25.24 3.18
N TYR A 240 -2.05 25.46 4.09
CA TYR A 240 -0.63 25.59 3.71
C TYR A 240 0.05 24.23 3.61
N ARG A 241 0.95 24.08 2.62
CA ARG A 241 1.92 22.98 2.54
C ARG A 241 3.20 23.47 3.21
N LEU A 242 3.77 22.64 4.09
CA LEU A 242 5.20 22.69 4.40
C LEU A 242 5.94 21.85 3.36
#